data_AF-A0AAW2SPT1-F1
#
_entry.id   AF-A0AAW2SPT1-F1
#
_cell.length_a   1.000
_cell.length_b   1.000
_cell.length_c   1.000
_cell.angle_alpha   90.00
_cell.angle_beta   90.00
_cell.angle_gamma   90.00
#
_symmetry.space_group_name_H-M   'P 1'
#
loop_
_entity.id
_entity.type
_entity.pdbx_description
1 polymer ?
#
loop_
_entity_poly.entity_id
_entity_poly.type
_entity_poly.pdbx_seq_one_letter_code
_entity_poly.pdbx_strand_id
1 'polypeptide(L)' 'MSDIDSDKWLEAMKSEMDSMGSNQVWTLVDPPKGARPVGCKWVYKRKLGADGEVTAFKTRLVAKGYTQ' A
#
# COMPACT_ATOMS: atom_id res chain seq x y z
N MET A 1 -14.78 -12.42 -2.35
CA MET A 1 -13.67 -12.19 -1.40
C MET A 1 -14.35 -11.99 -0.05
N SER A 2 -14.39 -13.04 0.76
CA SER A 2 -15.07 -13.04 2.05
C SER A 2 -14.42 -12.05 3.03
N ASP A 3 -15.24 -11.20 3.64
CA ASP A 3 -14.95 -10.09 4.56
C ASP A 3 -13.88 -10.33 5.66
N ILE A 4 -13.56 -11.57 6.02
CA ILE A 4 -12.73 -11.90 7.20
C ILE A 4 -11.31 -11.33 7.18
N ASP A 5 -10.72 -11.15 6.01
CA ASP A 5 -9.35 -10.61 5.91
C ASP A 5 -9.34 -9.10 5.60
N SER A 6 -10.51 -8.46 5.43
CA SER A 6 -10.62 -7.05 5.07
C SER A 6 -9.97 -6.15 6.12
N ASP A 7 -10.25 -6.39 7.40
CA ASP A 7 -9.64 -5.66 8.53
C ASP A 7 -8.12 -5.83 8.56
N LYS A 8 -7.61 -7.05 8.32
CA LYS A 8 -6.16 -7.31 8.31
C LYS A 8 -5.46 -6.56 7.18
N TRP A 9 -6.10 -6.44 6.02
CA TRP A 9 -5.57 -5.63 4.92
C TRP A 9 -5.61 -4.14 5.23
N LEU A 10 -6.68 -3.66 5.87
CA LEU A 10 -6.80 -2.26 6.27
C LEU A 10 -5.72 -1.87 7.29
N GLU A 11 -5.48 -2.72 8.29
CA GLU A 11 -4.43 -2.50 9.30
C GLU A 11 -3.04 -2.49 8.66
N ALA A 12 -2.76 -3.41 7.73
CA ALA A 12 -1.50 -3.41 6.99
C ALA A 12 -1.34 -2.12 6.14
N MET A 13 -2.42 -1.62 5.52
CA MET A 13 -2.38 -0.37 4.76
C MET A 13 -2.09 0.84 5.65
N LYS A 14 -2.72 0.94 6.82
CA LYS A 14 -2.43 2.00 7.80
C LYS A 14 -0.98 1.94 8.24
N SER A 15 -0.48 0.75 8.61
CA SER A 15 0.91 0.56 9.01
C SER A 15 1.91 1.01 7.93
N GLU A 16 1.65 0.74 6.65
CA GLU A 16 2.48 1.23 5.55
C GLU A 16 2.42 2.77 5.44
N MET A 17 1.24 3.38 5.55
CA MET A 17 1.08 4.85 5.53
C MET A 17 1.81 5.53 6.70
N ASP A 18 1.66 4.98 7.91
CA ASP A 18 2.33 5.45 9.12
C ASP A 18 3.84 5.30 9.00
N SER A 19 4.33 4.18 8.45
CA SER A 19 5.76 3.99 8.19
C SER A 19 6.29 5.03 7.20
N MET A 20 5.55 5.33 6.14
CA MET A 20 5.95 6.37 5.18
C MET A 20 5.97 7.75 5.84
N GLY A 21 5.02 8.05 6.74
CA GLY A 21 5.00 9.29 7.52
C GLY A 21 6.17 9.38 8.50
N SER A 22 6.43 8.33 9.27
CA SER A 22 7.54 8.26 10.23
C SER A 22 8.91 8.34 9.57
N ASN A 23 9.06 7.79 8.37
CA ASN A 23 10.30 7.86 7.61
C ASN A 23 10.43 9.17 6.81
N GLN A 24 9.43 10.06 6.85
CA GLN A 24 9.39 11.32 6.11
C GLN A 24 9.66 11.16 4.61
N VAL A 25 9.28 10.02 4.02
CA VAL A 25 9.57 9.70 2.61
C VAL A 25 8.55 10.32 1.64
N TRP A 26 7.47 10.91 2.15
CA TRP A 26 6.46 11.59 1.35
C TRP A 26 5.99 12.88 2.01
N THR A 27 5.54 13.82 1.20
CA THR A 27 4.84 15.03 1.64
C THR A 27 3.62 15.21 0.76
N LEU A 28 2.47 15.48 1.38
CA LEU A 28 1.28 15.81 0.65
C LEU A 28 1.43 17.23 0.08
N VAL A 29 1.41 17.36 -1.24
CA VAL A 29 1.50 18.65 -1.93
C VAL A 29 0.34 18.78 -2.91
N ASP A 30 -0.14 20.00 -3.09
CA ASP A 30 -1.09 20.30 -4.16
C ASP A 30 -0.44 20.05 -5.53
N PRO A 31 -1.18 19.45 -6.48
CA PRO A 31 -0.65 19.16 -7.80
C PRO A 31 -0.32 20.50 -8.51
N PRO A 32 0.91 20.67 -9.04
CA PRO A 32 1.26 21.90 -9.73
C PRO A 32 0.42 22.07 -11.01
N LYS A 33 0.17 23.33 -11.38
CA LYS A 33 -0.71 23.66 -12.51
C LYS A 33 -0.19 23.02 -13.80
N GLY A 34 -1.01 22.17 -14.41
CA GLY A 34 -0.68 21.46 -15.65
C GLY A 34 0.02 20.11 -15.46
N ALA A 35 0.33 19.70 -14.22
CA ALA A 35 0.83 18.35 -13.96
C ALA A 35 -0.30 17.32 -14.06
N ARG A 36 0.05 16.14 -14.59
CA ARG A 36 -0.80 14.95 -14.59
C ARG A 36 -0.30 14.02 -13.49
N PRO A 37 -0.97 13.95 -12.33
CA PRO A 37 -0.54 13.06 -11.25
C PRO A 37 -0.51 11.62 -11.73
N VAL A 38 0.55 10.89 -11.39
CA VAL A 38 0.62 9.45 -11.62
C VAL A 38 -0.29 8.78 -10.60
N GLY A 39 -1.28 8.02 -11.07
CA GLY A 39 -2.14 7.27 -10.16
C GLY A 39 -1.34 6.24 -9.36
N CYS A 40 -1.73 5.99 -8.12
CA CYS A 40 -1.17 4.92 -7.30
C CYS A 40 -2.12 3.71 -7.23
N LYS A 41 -1.59 2.55 -6.82
CA LYS A 41 -2.35 1.35 -6.50
C LYS A 41 -1.77 0.66 -5.28
N TRP A 42 -2.63 -0.05 -4.56
CA TRP A 42 -2.21 -0.94 -3.48
C TRP A 42 -1.90 -2.33 -4.03
N VAL A 43 -0.79 -2.90 -3.58
CA VAL A 43 -0.40 -4.29 -3.85
C VAL A 43 -0.52 -5.06 -2.55
N TYR A 44 -1.34 -6.10 -2.58
CA TYR A 44 -1.63 -6.97 -1.44
C TYR A 44 -0.89 -8.30 -1.61
N LYS A 45 -0.16 -8.73 -0.59
CA LYS A 45 0.55 -10.01 -0.59
C LYS A 45 0.44 -10.68 0.78
N ARG A 46 -0.09 -11.91 0.81
CA ARG A 46 -0.04 -12.76 2.00
C ARG A 46 1.34 -13.42 2.03
N LYS A 47 2.01 -13.34 3.19
CA LYS A 47 3.20 -14.14 3.47
C LYS A 47 2.74 -15.44 4.12
N LEU A 48 3.16 -16.55 3.55
CA LEU A 48 2.95 -17.87 4.11
C LEU A 48 4.17 -18.28 4.92
N GLY A 49 3.96 -18.95 6.05
CA GLY A 49 5.00 -19.60 6.83
C GLY A 49 5.49 -20.89 6.18
N ALA A 50 6.45 -21.56 6.82
CA ALA A 50 6.95 -22.86 6.36
C ALA A 50 5.83 -23.92 6.30
N ASP A 51 4.86 -23.83 7.21
CA ASP A 51 3.70 -24.71 7.31
C ASP A 51 2.57 -24.38 6.33
N GLY A 52 2.74 -23.37 5.46
CA GLY A 52 1.73 -22.94 4.49
C GLY A 52 0.65 -21.99 5.05
N GLU A 53 0.64 -21.76 6.36
CA GLU A 53 -0.29 -20.84 7.04
C GLU A 53 0.08 -19.36 6.80
N VAL A 54 -0.92 -18.47 6.77
CA VAL A 54 -0.68 -17.02 6.59
C VAL A 54 -0.06 -16.42 7.85
N THR A 55 1.21 -16.06 7.77
CA THR A 55 1.96 -15.46 8.88
C THR A 55 1.85 -13.94 8.90
N ALA A 56 1.69 -13.30 7.74
CA ALA A 56 1.53 -11.84 7.68
C ALA A 56 0.79 -11.36 6.43
N PHE A 57 0.08 -10.25 6.58
CA PHE A 57 -0.52 -9.50 5.48
C PHE A 57 0.40 -8.32 5.16
N LYS A 58 0.93 -8.29 3.95
CA LYS A 58 1.81 -7.21 3.49
C LYS A 58 1.14 -6.40 2.40
N THR A 59 0.99 -5.11 2.62
CA THR A 59 0.55 -4.14 1.63
C THR A 59 1.68 -3.23 1.21
N ARG A 60 1.65 -2.76 -0.03
CA ARG A 60 2.56 -1.74 -0.54
C ARG A 60 1.82 -0.76 -1.42
N LEU A 61 2.07 0.52 -1.24
CA LEU A 61 1.60 1.56 -2.14
C LEU A 61 2.61 1.74 -3.27
N VAL A 62 2.17 1.61 -4.53
CA VAL A 62 3.05 1.72 -5.70
C VAL A 62 2.44 2.64 -6.77
N ALA A 63 3.29 3.32 -7.53
CA ALA A 63 2.87 4.09 -8.70
C ALA A 63 2.35 3.16 -9.82
N LYS A 64 1.32 3.59 -10.54
CA LYS A 64 0.84 2.92 -11.76
C LYS A 64 1.77 3.32 -12.91
N GLY A 65 2.69 2.43 -13.27
CA GLY A 65 3.73 2.68 -14.29
C GLY A 65 3.27 2.75 -15.75
N TYR A 66 2.03 3.14 -16.04
CA TYR A 66 1.49 3.18 -17.42
C TYR A 66 1.56 4.58 -18.07
N THR A 67 2.47 5.43 -17.63
CA THR A 67 2.64 6.80 -18.15
C THR A 67 3.93 6.98 -18.96
N GLN A 68 4.34 5.96 -19.73
CA GLN A 68 5.44 6.08 -20.69
C GLN A 68 4.94 6.70 -22.01
#